data_AF-A0A673KTD8-F1
#
_entry.id   AF-A0A673KTD8-F1
#
_cell.length_a   1.000
_cell.length_b   1.000
_cell.length_c   1.000
_cell.angle_alpha   90.00
_cell.angle_beta   90.00
_cell.angle_gamma   90.00
#
_symmetry.space_group_name_H-M   'P 1'
#
loop_
_entity.id
_entity.type
_entity.pdbx_description
1 polymer ?
#
loop_
_entity_poly.entity_id
_entity_poly.type
_entity_poly.pdbx_seq_one_letter_code
_entity_poly.pdbx_strand_id
1 'polypeptide(L)'
;LQIFNDPIHGHMELHPLLVKIIDTPQFQRLRHIKQLGTKYLVYPGATHTRFEHSLGVAHLAGCLIKSLQEKQPELNITEQDSLCVRIAALCHDMGEEHKHACAYLLRKSLNKSFMKHEKASVDMFHCMRKKNGLDKEMKDYGLNLDEDITFIEELILKGQKDEPVKMLFSILQWSMKGRTEDKSFLYEIVANKVNGIDVDKWDYLARDCHYLGIPCGFDHQRLLKSARVCEVDKRKQICFRDKVADNVYGMFHTRYTLHRQALQHKIGYIIDVKWVFVGKTDGKLMISKAKDNMLQYTELTGQPKHE
;
A
#
# COMPACT_ATOMS: atom_id res chain seq x y z
N LEU A 1 0.50 15.80 16.94
CA LEU A 1 0.00 14.49 16.45
C LEU A 1 -1.52 14.60 16.35
N GLN A 2 -2.13 14.00 15.34
CA GLN A 2 -3.60 13.90 15.24
C GLN A 2 -4.02 12.45 15.49
N ILE A 3 -5.10 12.28 16.25
CA ILE A 3 -5.65 10.98 16.61
C ILE A 3 -6.79 10.63 15.64
N PHE A 4 -6.73 9.45 15.05
CA PHE A 4 -7.80 8.83 14.28
C PHE A 4 -8.33 7.64 15.05
N ASN A 5 -9.65 7.49 15.13
CA ASN A 5 -10.26 6.29 15.69
C ASN A 5 -10.63 5.33 14.55
N ASP A 6 -9.97 4.18 14.50
CA ASP A 6 -10.15 3.16 13.48
C ASP A 6 -10.70 1.87 14.09
N PRO A 7 -11.69 1.21 13.46
CA PRO A 7 -12.31 0.01 14.02
C PRO A 7 -11.38 -1.20 14.10
N ILE A 8 -10.25 -1.20 13.38
CA ILE A 8 -9.29 -2.31 13.36
C ILE A 8 -8.16 -2.06 14.36
N HIS A 9 -7.62 -0.84 14.37
CA HIS A 9 -6.41 -0.49 15.14
C HIS A 9 -6.68 0.34 16.40
N GLY A 10 -7.93 0.77 16.63
CA GLY A 10 -8.29 1.66 17.72
C GLY A 10 -7.74 3.07 17.49
N HIS A 11 -7.12 3.66 18.51
CA HIS A 11 -6.56 5.01 18.42
C HIS A 11 -5.22 5.01 17.69
N MET A 12 -5.20 5.59 16.49
CA MET A 12 -4.00 5.75 15.67
C MET A 12 -3.48 7.20 15.75
N GLU A 13 -2.21 7.36 16.11
CA GLU A 13 -1.54 8.66 16.12
C GLU A 13 -0.74 8.90 14.84
N LEU A 14 -1.13 9.92 14.07
CA LEU A 14 -0.45 10.30 12.84
C LEU A 14 0.34 11.62 12.99
N HIS A 15 1.53 11.63 12.39
CA HIS A 15 2.42 12.78 12.37
C HIS A 15 1.78 13.97 11.63
N PRO A 16 1.96 15.23 12.05
CA PRO A 16 1.39 16.39 11.37
C PRO A 16 1.69 16.47 9.86
N LEU A 17 2.87 16.03 9.44
CA LEU A 17 3.21 15.94 8.00
C LEU A 17 2.30 14.95 7.25
N LEU A 18 1.97 13.80 7.86
CA LEU A 18 1.03 12.83 7.27
C LEU A 18 -0.37 13.42 7.19
N VAL A 19 -0.80 14.18 8.21
CA VAL A 19 -2.09 14.89 8.19
C VAL A 19 -2.16 15.87 7.01
N LYS A 20 -1.10 16.65 6.78
CA LYS A 20 -1.03 17.57 5.63
C LYS A 20 -1.14 16.83 4.28
N ILE A 21 -0.62 15.61 4.18
CA ILE A 21 -0.78 14.75 3.01
C ILE A 21 -2.22 14.23 2.91
N ILE A 22 -2.80 13.80 4.04
CA ILE A 22 -4.17 13.29 4.13
C ILE A 22 -5.17 14.36 3.68
N ASP A 23 -4.96 15.62 4.08
CA ASP A 23 -5.84 16.75 3.80
C ASP A 23 -5.62 17.35 2.40
N THR A 24 -5.31 16.51 1.41
CA THR A 24 -5.21 16.89 0.00
C THR A 24 -6.32 16.23 -0.82
N PRO A 25 -6.81 16.87 -1.92
CA PRO A 25 -7.80 16.26 -2.80
C PRO A 25 -7.36 14.89 -3.36
N GLN A 26 -6.08 14.75 -3.66
CA GLN A 26 -5.49 13.53 -4.22
C GLN A 26 -5.60 12.35 -3.25
N PHE A 27 -5.43 12.59 -1.95
CA PHE A 27 -5.57 11.56 -0.93
C PHE A 27 -7.04 11.35 -0.51
N GLN A 28 -7.80 12.43 -0.32
CA GLN A 28 -9.23 12.36 0.04
C GLN A 28 -10.07 11.59 -0.99
N ARG A 29 -9.64 11.59 -2.26
CA ARG A 29 -10.18 10.72 -3.33
C ARG A 29 -10.39 9.27 -2.88
N LEU A 30 -9.47 8.72 -2.09
CA LEU A 30 -9.51 7.32 -1.66
C LEU A 30 -10.78 6.96 -0.89
N ARG A 31 -11.48 7.94 -0.29
CA ARG A 31 -12.79 7.75 0.36
C ARG A 31 -13.89 7.30 -0.61
N HIS A 32 -13.68 7.50 -1.90
CA HIS A 32 -14.65 7.20 -2.95
C HIS A 32 -14.24 5.94 -3.75
N ILE A 33 -13.27 5.18 -3.25
CA ILE A 33 -12.73 3.98 -3.88
C ILE A 33 -12.91 2.81 -2.93
N LYS A 34 -13.87 1.93 -3.24
CA LYS A 34 -14.14 0.74 -2.42
C LYS A 34 -12.92 -0.18 -2.44
N GLN A 35 -12.51 -0.66 -1.27
CA GLN A 35 -11.36 -1.53 -1.11
C GLN A 35 -11.50 -2.77 -2.00
N LEU A 36 -12.68 -3.37 -1.96
CA LEU A 36 -13.03 -4.60 -2.67
C LEU A 36 -13.81 -4.35 -3.97
N GLY A 37 -13.71 -3.16 -4.56
CA GLY A 37 -14.40 -2.83 -5.82
C GLY A 37 -15.90 -3.07 -5.72
N THR A 38 -16.47 -3.89 -6.61
CA THR A 38 -17.92 -4.18 -6.62
C THR A 38 -18.36 -5.24 -5.60
N LYS A 39 -17.44 -5.81 -4.80
CA LYS A 39 -17.81 -6.90 -3.87
C LYS A 39 -18.81 -6.47 -2.80
N TYR A 40 -18.98 -5.18 -2.53
CA TYR A 40 -20.04 -4.67 -1.66
C TYR A 40 -21.46 -5.04 -2.13
N LEU A 41 -21.64 -5.34 -3.43
CA LEU A 41 -22.91 -5.80 -4.00
C LEU A 41 -23.21 -7.28 -3.71
N VAL A 42 -22.22 -8.02 -3.20
CA VAL A 42 -22.34 -9.42 -2.76
C VAL A 42 -22.23 -9.50 -1.24
N TYR A 43 -21.30 -8.76 -0.67
CA TYR A 43 -21.00 -8.69 0.75
C TYR A 43 -21.44 -7.31 1.25
N PRO A 44 -22.64 -7.16 1.82
CA PRO A 44 -23.18 -5.85 2.19
C PRO A 44 -22.33 -5.13 3.24
N GLY A 45 -21.53 -5.86 4.01
CA GLY A 45 -20.57 -5.30 4.96
C GLY A 45 -19.32 -4.69 4.31
N ALA A 46 -18.94 -5.09 3.09
CA ALA A 46 -17.70 -4.66 2.40
C ALA A 46 -17.76 -3.22 1.86
N THR A 47 -18.14 -2.28 2.72
CA THR A 47 -18.37 -0.88 2.41
C THR A 47 -17.13 -0.02 2.58
N HIS A 48 -16.06 -0.58 3.16
CA HIS A 48 -14.81 0.13 3.40
C HIS A 48 -14.08 0.52 2.11
N THR A 49 -13.22 1.51 2.26
CA THR A 49 -12.55 2.23 1.19
C THR A 49 -11.04 2.16 1.35
N ARG A 50 -10.32 2.52 0.28
CA ARG A 50 -8.86 2.58 0.28
C ARG A 50 -8.34 3.62 1.29
N PHE A 51 -9.14 4.62 1.65
CA PHE A 51 -8.74 5.68 2.57
C PHE A 51 -8.35 5.15 3.96
N GLU A 52 -9.29 4.49 4.65
CA GLU A 52 -9.04 3.95 5.99
C GLU A 52 -7.99 2.83 5.98
N HIS A 53 -7.91 2.07 4.89
CA HIS A 53 -6.84 1.10 4.66
C HIS A 53 -5.47 1.79 4.64
N SER A 54 -5.28 2.82 3.80
CA SER A 54 -4.02 3.57 3.71
C SER A 54 -3.61 4.21 5.05
N LEU A 55 -4.57 4.68 5.86
CA LEU A 55 -4.29 5.16 7.23
C LEU A 55 -3.75 4.03 8.13
N GLY A 56 -4.39 2.86 8.09
CA GLY A 56 -3.98 1.69 8.86
C GLY A 56 -2.61 1.16 8.45
N VAL A 57 -2.29 1.13 7.15
CA VAL A 57 -0.95 0.73 6.66
C VAL A 57 0.13 1.71 7.14
N ALA A 58 -0.14 3.03 7.10
CA ALA A 58 0.78 4.04 7.63
C ALA A 58 0.97 3.94 9.16
N HIS A 59 -0.08 3.56 9.89
CA HIS A 59 -0.01 3.29 11.32
C HIS A 59 0.86 2.06 11.61
N LEU A 60 0.59 0.93 10.96
CA LEU A 60 1.35 -0.31 11.15
C LEU A 60 2.83 -0.18 10.75
N ALA A 61 3.13 0.55 9.66
CA ALA A 61 4.49 0.89 9.28
C ALA A 61 5.22 1.65 10.41
N GLY A 62 4.57 2.65 10.99
CA GLY A 62 5.11 3.39 12.13
C GLY A 62 5.32 2.52 13.38
N CYS A 63 4.37 1.63 13.69
CA CYS A 63 4.50 0.69 14.80
C CYS A 63 5.67 -0.28 14.62
N LEU A 64 5.86 -0.81 13.41
CA LEU A 64 6.97 -1.72 13.10
C LEU A 64 8.32 -1.01 13.22
N ILE A 65 8.46 0.18 12.64
CA ILE A 65 9.67 0.99 12.75
C ILE A 65 10.01 1.30 14.20
N LYS A 66 9.03 1.81 14.96
CA LYS A 66 9.21 2.12 16.38
C LYS A 66 9.68 0.90 17.16
N SER A 67 9.05 -0.26 16.94
CA SER A 67 9.46 -1.52 17.58
C SER A 67 10.90 -1.91 17.21
N LEU A 68 11.31 -1.75 15.94
CA LEU A 68 12.67 -2.06 15.51
C LEU A 68 13.69 -1.08 16.13
N GLN A 69 13.39 0.21 16.13
CA GLN A 69 14.23 1.27 16.71
C GLN A 69 14.43 1.09 18.22
N GLU A 70 13.38 0.72 18.95
CA GLU A 70 13.44 0.46 20.40
C GLU A 70 14.25 -0.82 20.72
N LYS A 71 14.09 -1.88 19.92
CA LYS A 71 14.76 -3.16 20.17
C LYS A 71 16.21 -3.20 19.71
N GLN A 72 16.54 -2.40 18.69
CA GLN A 72 17.83 -2.42 18.01
C GLN A 72 18.29 -1.00 17.66
N PRO A 73 18.69 -0.19 18.66
CA PRO A 73 19.20 1.16 18.43
C PRO A 73 20.40 1.20 17.48
N GLU A 74 21.18 0.12 17.39
CA GLU A 74 22.33 -0.03 16.48
C GLU A 74 21.96 0.01 14.99
N LEU A 75 20.66 -0.09 14.65
CA LEU A 75 20.18 0.07 13.28
C LEU A 75 20.18 1.53 12.80
N ASN A 76 20.34 2.50 13.71
CA ASN A 76 20.38 3.93 13.39
C ASN A 76 19.21 4.39 12.50
N ILE A 77 18.00 3.89 12.81
CA ILE A 77 16.77 4.32 12.15
C ILE A 77 16.45 5.74 12.63
N THR A 78 16.42 6.69 11.71
CA THR A 78 16.17 8.11 12.04
C THR A 78 14.68 8.43 11.97
N GLU A 79 14.26 9.55 12.56
CA GLU A 79 12.89 10.05 12.39
C GLU A 79 12.59 10.38 10.92
N GLN A 80 13.61 10.79 10.15
CA GLN A 80 13.49 10.99 8.70
C GLN A 80 13.16 9.67 7.98
N ASP A 81 13.84 8.56 8.32
CA ASP A 81 13.51 7.24 7.77
C ASP A 81 12.08 6.82 8.14
N SER A 82 11.72 7.00 9.41
CA SER A 82 10.38 6.70 9.92
C SER A 82 9.30 7.46 9.15
N LEU A 83 9.49 8.77 8.94
CA LEU A 83 8.56 9.59 8.16
C LEU A 83 8.49 9.14 6.70
N CYS A 84 9.62 8.89 6.03
CA CYS A 84 9.62 8.41 4.65
C CYS A 84 8.84 7.10 4.48
N VAL A 85 9.09 6.11 5.35
CA VAL A 85 8.40 4.83 5.29
C VAL A 85 6.90 4.98 5.56
N ARG A 86 6.52 5.83 6.52
CA ARG A 86 5.10 6.11 6.80
C ARG A 86 4.40 6.87 5.67
N ILE A 87 5.10 7.79 5.00
CA ILE A 87 4.58 8.48 3.80
C ILE A 87 4.41 7.48 2.66
N ALA A 88 5.38 6.60 2.42
CA ALA A 88 5.27 5.57 1.40
C ALA A 88 4.09 4.62 1.70
N ALA A 89 3.96 4.18 2.95
CA ALA A 89 2.84 3.36 3.42
C ALA A 89 1.49 4.05 3.24
N LEU A 90 1.40 5.35 3.55
CA LEU A 90 0.19 6.13 3.34
C LEU A 90 -0.15 6.22 1.85
N CYS A 91 0.85 6.47 0.99
CA CYS A 91 0.65 6.78 -0.42
C CYS A 91 0.63 5.55 -1.35
N HIS A 92 0.90 4.34 -0.86
CA HIS A 92 1.13 3.15 -1.71
C HIS A 92 -0.05 2.81 -2.63
N ASP A 93 -1.26 3.16 -2.22
CA ASP A 93 -2.54 2.84 -2.87
C ASP A 93 -3.20 4.05 -3.57
N MET A 94 -2.52 5.20 -3.66
CA MET A 94 -3.08 6.42 -4.28
C MET A 94 -3.41 6.26 -5.77
N GLY A 95 -2.68 5.37 -6.44
CA GLY A 95 -2.83 5.03 -7.85
C GLY A 95 -3.93 4.02 -8.12
N GLU A 96 -4.72 3.67 -7.11
CA GLU A 96 -5.77 2.68 -7.32
C GLU A 96 -6.98 3.23 -8.07
N GLU A 97 -7.58 2.36 -8.87
CA GLU A 97 -8.83 2.63 -9.56
C GLU A 97 -9.96 1.90 -8.83
N HIS A 98 -11.12 2.54 -8.68
CA HIS A 98 -12.37 1.91 -8.18
C HIS A 98 -12.69 0.59 -8.89
N LYS A 99 -12.15 0.44 -10.10
CA LYS A 99 -12.33 -0.67 -11.02
C LYS A 99 -11.31 -1.79 -10.85
N HIS A 100 -10.69 -2.01 -9.69
CA HIS A 100 -9.69 -3.07 -9.46
C HIS A 100 -9.94 -4.42 -10.19
N ALA A 101 -11.15 -4.97 -10.11
CA ALA A 101 -11.50 -6.19 -10.84
C ALA A 101 -11.85 -5.94 -12.33
N CYS A 102 -12.46 -4.80 -12.64
CA CYS A 102 -12.61 -4.30 -14.01
C CYS A 102 -11.26 -4.10 -14.72
N ALA A 103 -10.20 -3.66 -14.04
CA ALA A 103 -8.90 -3.33 -14.62
C ALA A 103 -8.18 -4.58 -15.13
N TYR A 104 -8.25 -5.71 -14.41
CA TYR A 104 -7.71 -6.98 -14.90
C TYR A 104 -8.47 -7.49 -16.14
N LEU A 105 -9.80 -7.39 -16.14
CA LEU A 105 -10.65 -7.82 -17.26
C LEU A 105 -10.58 -6.86 -18.48
N LEU A 106 -10.43 -5.57 -18.23
CA LEU A 106 -10.14 -4.54 -19.23
C LEU A 106 -8.74 -4.73 -19.81
N ARG A 107 -7.72 -5.02 -18.99
CA ARG A 107 -6.35 -5.34 -19.42
C ARG A 107 -6.35 -6.48 -20.44
N LYS A 108 -7.06 -7.57 -20.13
CA LYS A 108 -7.14 -8.73 -21.02
C LYS A 108 -7.97 -8.47 -22.28
N SER A 109 -9.04 -7.67 -22.20
CA SER A 109 -9.96 -7.43 -23.32
C SER A 109 -9.60 -6.26 -24.23
N LEU A 110 -8.70 -5.35 -23.82
CA LEU A 110 -8.33 -4.17 -24.61
C LEU A 110 -6.92 -4.25 -25.23
N ASN A 111 -6.13 -5.30 -24.99
CA ASN A 111 -4.73 -5.41 -25.48
C ASN A 111 -3.89 -4.13 -25.25
N LYS A 112 -4.24 -3.33 -24.23
CA LYS A 112 -3.52 -2.10 -23.86
C LYS A 112 -2.74 -2.35 -22.59
N SER A 113 -1.46 -2.00 -22.62
CA SER A 113 -0.61 -1.85 -21.43
C SER A 113 -1.25 -0.82 -20.50
N PHE A 114 -1.96 -1.26 -19.46
CA PHE A 114 -2.37 -0.38 -18.38
C PHE A 114 -1.18 -0.16 -17.45
N MET A 115 -1.06 1.08 -16.97
CA MET A 115 -0.16 1.43 -15.87
C MET A 115 -0.45 0.51 -14.66
N LYS A 116 0.61 0.05 -13.99
CA LYS A 116 0.50 -0.63 -12.70
C LYS A 116 0.05 0.38 -11.65
N HIS A 117 -0.79 -0.01 -10.69
CA HIS A 117 -1.27 0.94 -9.68
C HIS A 117 -0.09 1.52 -8.90
N GLU A 118 0.98 0.76 -8.66
CA GLU A 118 2.15 1.26 -7.95
C GLU A 118 2.79 2.45 -8.69
N LYS A 119 2.83 2.40 -10.03
CA LYS A 119 3.31 3.51 -10.86
C LYS A 119 2.36 4.70 -10.81
N ALA A 120 1.05 4.45 -10.88
CA ALA A 120 0.06 5.50 -10.71
C ALA A 120 0.12 6.13 -9.30
N SER A 121 0.45 5.37 -8.26
CA SER A 121 0.59 5.86 -6.88
C SER A 121 1.75 6.83 -6.76
N VAL A 122 2.90 6.52 -7.37
CA VAL A 122 4.04 7.45 -7.45
C VAL A 122 3.70 8.69 -8.27
N ASP A 123 3.05 8.53 -9.42
CA ASP A 123 2.68 9.67 -10.26
C ASP A 123 1.67 10.58 -9.54
N MET A 124 0.72 10.00 -8.81
CA MET A 124 -0.23 10.73 -7.96
C MET A 124 0.48 11.41 -6.80
N PHE A 125 1.43 10.74 -6.13
CA PHE A 125 2.24 11.33 -5.07
C PHE A 125 2.99 12.57 -5.55
N HIS A 126 3.62 12.51 -6.73
CA HIS A 126 4.26 13.68 -7.33
C HIS A 126 3.29 14.81 -7.67
N CYS A 127 2.12 14.47 -8.22
CA CYS A 127 1.09 15.45 -8.54
C CYS A 127 0.63 16.17 -7.26
N MET A 128 0.27 15.40 -6.23
CA MET A 128 -0.14 15.88 -4.92
C MET A 128 0.92 16.79 -4.29
N ARG A 129 2.18 16.34 -4.28
CA ARG A 129 3.31 17.09 -3.73
C ARG A 129 3.45 18.48 -4.37
N LYS A 130 3.49 18.52 -5.70
CA LYS A 130 3.65 19.76 -6.46
C LYS A 130 2.43 20.70 -6.34
N LYS A 131 1.22 20.15 -6.35
CA LYS A 131 -0.01 20.95 -6.36
C LYS A 131 -0.35 21.59 -5.03
N ASN A 132 0.00 20.93 -3.94
CA ASN A 132 -0.33 21.38 -2.58
C ASN A 132 0.87 22.01 -1.87
N GLY A 133 2.00 22.25 -2.56
CA GLY A 133 3.19 22.89 -1.98
C GLY A 133 3.84 22.09 -0.85
N LEU A 134 3.69 20.76 -0.84
CA LEU A 134 4.15 19.90 0.26
C LEU A 134 5.68 19.85 0.38
N ASP A 135 6.42 20.27 -0.64
CA ASP A 135 7.89 20.34 -0.61
C ASP A 135 8.42 21.20 0.53
N LYS A 136 7.76 22.33 0.78
CA LYS A 136 8.13 23.23 1.87
C LYS A 136 7.90 22.53 3.21
N GLU A 137 6.73 21.95 3.39
CA GLU A 137 6.35 21.23 4.62
C GLU A 137 7.29 20.05 4.89
N MET A 138 7.61 19.24 3.87
CA MET A 138 8.54 18.11 4.01
C MET A 138 9.93 18.60 4.47
N LYS A 139 10.44 19.70 3.91
CA LYS A 139 11.70 20.32 4.36
C LYS A 139 11.61 20.86 5.79
N ASP A 140 10.51 21.52 6.14
CA ASP A 140 10.30 22.09 7.48
C ASP A 140 10.28 21.00 8.58
N TYR A 141 9.86 19.77 8.23
CA TYR A 141 9.94 18.58 9.09
C TYR A 141 11.23 17.77 8.92
N GLY A 142 12.25 18.29 8.23
CA GLY A 142 13.60 17.72 8.18
C GLY A 142 13.85 16.67 7.08
N LEU A 143 12.99 16.56 6.06
CA LEU A 143 13.23 15.66 4.93
C LEU A 143 14.16 16.31 3.88
N ASN A 144 15.09 15.51 3.36
CA ASN A 144 15.92 15.82 2.20
C ASN A 144 15.19 15.39 0.91
N LEU A 145 14.62 16.34 0.17
CA LEU A 145 13.77 16.04 -0.99
C LEU A 145 14.46 15.23 -2.10
N ASP A 146 15.78 15.34 -2.28
CA ASP A 146 16.45 14.64 -3.37
C ASP A 146 16.54 13.13 -3.08
N GLU A 147 16.90 12.77 -1.85
CA GLU A 147 17.06 11.39 -1.40
C GLU A 147 15.73 10.77 -0.95
N ASP A 148 14.93 11.51 -0.17
CA ASP A 148 13.74 10.98 0.47
C ASP A 148 12.58 10.76 -0.48
N ILE A 149 12.44 11.61 -1.51
CA ILE A 149 11.43 11.38 -2.54
C ILE A 149 11.78 10.12 -3.32
N THR A 150 13.05 9.95 -3.70
CA THR A 150 13.55 8.73 -4.33
C THR A 150 13.29 7.51 -3.44
N PHE A 151 13.54 7.61 -2.13
CA PHE A 151 13.28 6.52 -1.20
C PHE A 151 11.79 6.15 -1.12
N ILE A 152 10.90 7.14 -0.98
CA ILE A 152 9.45 6.94 -0.94
C ILE A 152 8.96 6.27 -2.24
N GLU A 153 9.44 6.72 -3.40
CA GLU A 153 9.10 6.11 -4.70
C GLU A 153 9.54 4.65 -4.76
N GLU A 154 10.75 4.35 -4.30
CA GLU A 154 11.31 3.01 -4.34
C GLU A 154 10.56 2.04 -3.41
N LEU A 155 10.12 2.51 -2.24
CA LEU A 155 9.26 1.75 -1.32
C LEU A 155 7.92 1.37 -1.94
N ILE A 156 7.33 2.24 -2.76
CA ILE A 156 6.04 2.00 -3.44
C ILE A 156 6.23 1.12 -4.69
N LEU A 157 7.19 1.46 -5.56
CA LEU A 157 7.33 0.86 -6.90
C LEU A 157 8.08 -0.46 -6.90
N LYS A 158 9.23 -0.47 -6.23
CA LYS A 158 10.22 -1.52 -6.38
C LYS A 158 10.08 -2.53 -5.25
N GLY A 159 10.03 -2.05 -4.01
CA GLY A 159 10.24 -2.87 -2.82
C GLY A 159 11.61 -3.56 -2.84
N GLN A 160 11.94 -4.32 -1.80
CA GLN A 160 13.11 -5.20 -1.86
C GLN A 160 12.82 -6.36 -2.81
N LYS A 161 13.69 -6.55 -3.81
CA LYS A 161 13.68 -7.71 -4.70
C LYS A 161 14.98 -8.46 -4.50
N ASP A 162 14.88 -9.73 -4.15
CA ASP A 162 15.96 -10.67 -4.41
C ASP A 162 15.70 -11.23 -5.80
N GLU A 163 16.47 -10.81 -6.81
CA GLU A 163 16.37 -11.47 -8.10
C GLU A 163 16.81 -12.93 -7.93
N PRO A 164 16.07 -13.91 -8.50
CA PRO A 164 16.44 -15.30 -8.39
C PRO A 164 17.79 -15.50 -9.09
N VAL A 165 18.72 -16.10 -8.35
CA VAL A 165 20.05 -16.56 -8.74
C VAL A 165 20.01 -17.27 -10.10
N LYS A 166 20.12 -16.50 -11.19
CA LYS A 166 20.38 -16.98 -12.54
C LYS A 166 21.41 -16.07 -13.19
N MET A 167 22.63 -16.13 -12.67
CA MET A 167 23.87 -16.29 -13.44
C MET A 167 25.04 -16.03 -12.49
N LEU A 168 25.85 -17.07 -12.38
CA LEU A 168 27.24 -17.03 -11.93
C LEU A 168 27.91 -15.72 -12.42
N PHE A 169 28.49 -14.94 -11.50
CA PHE A 169 29.36 -13.77 -11.79
C PHE A 169 28.74 -12.39 -12.08
N SER A 170 27.54 -12.05 -11.58
CA SER A 170 27.19 -10.63 -11.35
C SER A 170 26.80 -10.40 -9.91
N ILE A 171 27.66 -9.68 -9.20
CA ILE A 171 27.58 -9.35 -7.78
C ILE A 171 26.19 -8.81 -7.41
N LEU A 172 25.74 -9.19 -6.21
CA LEU A 172 24.67 -8.63 -5.37
C LEU A 172 24.68 -7.09 -5.31
N GLN A 173 24.51 -6.40 -6.43
CA GLN A 173 24.69 -4.96 -6.47
C GLN A 173 23.42 -4.27 -5.96
N TRP A 174 23.55 -3.58 -4.84
CA TRP A 174 22.51 -2.73 -4.29
C TRP A 174 22.01 -1.74 -5.36
N SER A 175 20.74 -1.86 -5.74
CA SER A 175 20.15 -1.13 -6.87
C SER A 175 19.29 0.06 -6.46
N MET A 176 19.11 0.25 -5.15
CA MET A 176 18.28 1.33 -4.60
C MET A 176 19.14 2.57 -4.39
N LYS A 177 18.54 3.73 -4.60
CA LYS A 177 19.23 5.03 -4.51
C LYS A 177 18.80 5.82 -3.29
N GLY A 178 17.59 5.60 -2.78
CA GLY A 178 17.03 6.40 -1.69
C GLY A 178 17.71 6.15 -0.35
N ARG A 179 18.18 4.91 -0.11
CA ARG A 179 18.96 4.52 1.07
C ARG A 179 20.05 3.53 0.68
N THR A 180 21.09 3.46 1.50
CA THR A 180 22.21 2.52 1.41
C THR A 180 21.80 1.12 1.90
N GLU A 181 22.60 0.10 1.53
CA GLU A 181 22.30 -1.31 1.80
C GLU A 181 22.23 -1.66 3.30
N ASP A 182 22.87 -0.88 4.17
CA ASP A 182 22.77 -1.06 5.62
C ASP A 182 21.35 -0.77 6.16
N LYS A 183 20.49 -0.11 5.38
CA LYS A 183 19.07 0.12 5.66
C LYS A 183 18.13 -0.69 4.75
N SER A 184 18.63 -1.76 4.15
CA SER A 184 17.87 -2.66 3.25
C SER A 184 16.54 -3.12 3.85
N PHE A 185 16.53 -3.55 5.11
CA PHE A 185 15.32 -3.96 5.84
C PHE A 185 14.14 -2.96 5.79
N LEU A 186 14.38 -1.65 5.60
CA LEU A 186 13.28 -0.68 5.46
C LEU A 186 12.43 -0.92 4.21
N TYR A 187 13.03 -1.48 3.15
CA TYR A 187 12.35 -1.81 1.89
C TYR A 187 11.46 -3.06 1.97
N GLU A 188 11.47 -3.75 3.11
CA GLU A 188 10.61 -4.91 3.40
C GLU A 188 9.31 -4.50 4.12
N ILE A 189 9.18 -3.24 4.55
CA ILE A 189 8.06 -2.81 5.41
C ILE A 189 6.77 -2.60 4.62
N VAL A 190 6.80 -1.79 3.56
CA VAL A 190 5.60 -1.33 2.84
C VAL A 190 5.17 -2.32 1.76
N ALA A 191 6.10 -2.72 0.89
CA ALA A 191 5.85 -3.62 -0.21
C ALA A 191 7.01 -4.61 -0.34
N ASN A 192 6.89 -5.75 0.34
CA ASN A 192 7.96 -6.75 0.37
C ASN A 192 7.86 -7.66 -0.87
N LYS A 193 8.75 -7.48 -1.86
CA LYS A 193 8.73 -8.33 -3.07
C LYS A 193 9.59 -9.60 -2.93
N VAL A 194 10.30 -9.79 -1.82
CA VAL A 194 11.06 -11.02 -1.54
C VAL A 194 10.11 -12.16 -1.16
N ASN A 195 9.28 -11.93 -0.14
CA ASN A 195 8.42 -12.98 0.42
C ASN A 195 6.94 -12.57 0.54
N GLY A 196 6.62 -11.29 0.28
CA GLY A 196 5.24 -10.80 0.39
C GLY A 196 4.73 -10.71 1.82
N ILE A 197 5.59 -10.52 2.83
CA ILE A 197 5.19 -10.20 4.21
C ILE A 197 5.46 -8.71 4.43
N ASP A 198 4.40 -7.91 4.46
CA ASP A 198 4.45 -6.45 4.59
C ASP A 198 3.22 -5.91 5.34
N VAL A 199 3.29 -4.65 5.77
CA VAL A 199 2.23 -4.02 6.58
C VAL A 199 0.95 -3.75 5.79
N ASP A 200 1.03 -3.66 4.46
CA ASP A 200 -0.15 -3.62 3.57
C ASP A 200 -1.04 -4.85 3.81
N LYS A 201 -0.46 -6.04 3.76
CA LYS A 201 -1.17 -7.29 4.06
C LYS A 201 -1.68 -7.36 5.47
N TRP A 202 -0.93 -6.83 6.43
CA TRP A 202 -1.38 -6.86 7.81
C TRP A 202 -2.66 -6.06 8.02
N ASP A 203 -2.77 -4.88 7.41
CA ASP A 203 -3.99 -4.08 7.47
C ASP A 203 -5.13 -4.76 6.70
N TYR A 204 -4.97 -5.04 5.41
CA TYR A 204 -6.10 -5.50 4.62
C TYR A 204 -6.61 -6.86 5.09
N LEU A 205 -5.75 -7.77 5.58
CA LEU A 205 -6.22 -9.06 6.09
C LEU A 205 -7.14 -8.86 7.30
N ALA A 206 -6.75 -8.02 8.26
CA ALA A 206 -7.56 -7.73 9.43
C ALA A 206 -8.84 -6.97 9.06
N ARG A 207 -8.71 -5.94 8.21
CA ARG A 207 -9.80 -5.06 7.78
C ARG A 207 -10.81 -5.80 6.91
N ASP A 208 -10.38 -6.48 5.87
CA ASP A 208 -11.27 -7.23 4.99
C ASP A 208 -12.00 -8.32 5.76
N CYS A 209 -11.31 -9.06 6.66
CA CYS A 209 -11.96 -10.03 7.54
C CYS A 209 -13.07 -9.41 8.38
N HIS A 210 -12.81 -8.26 9.01
CA HIS A 210 -13.79 -7.53 9.81
C HIS A 210 -15.02 -7.14 8.98
N TYR A 211 -14.85 -6.49 7.84
CA TYR A 211 -15.96 -6.00 7.01
C TYR A 211 -16.68 -7.12 6.23
N LEU A 212 -16.02 -8.25 5.97
CA LEU A 212 -16.64 -9.41 5.32
C LEU A 212 -17.32 -10.36 6.31
N GLY A 213 -17.08 -10.20 7.62
CA GLY A 213 -17.55 -11.15 8.63
C GLY A 213 -16.85 -12.51 8.54
N ILE A 214 -15.59 -12.53 8.07
CA ILE A 214 -14.76 -13.74 7.96
C ILE A 214 -13.75 -13.72 9.12
N PRO A 215 -13.58 -14.82 9.89
CA PRO A 215 -12.58 -14.86 10.94
C PRO A 215 -11.16 -14.65 10.39
N CYS A 216 -10.40 -13.73 10.99
CA CYS A 216 -8.98 -13.54 10.68
C CYS A 216 -8.15 -14.52 11.51
N GLY A 217 -7.47 -15.47 10.86
CA GLY A 217 -6.57 -16.42 11.51
C GLY A 217 -5.15 -15.87 11.76
N PHE A 218 -4.92 -14.59 11.48
CA PHE A 218 -3.61 -13.94 11.53
C PHE A 218 -3.58 -12.83 12.57
N ASP A 219 -2.62 -12.91 13.51
CA ASP A 219 -2.35 -11.87 14.49
C ASP A 219 -1.11 -11.07 14.09
N HIS A 220 -1.32 -9.91 13.46
CA HIS A 220 -0.24 -9.03 13.06
C HIS A 220 0.50 -8.41 14.26
N GLN A 221 -0.14 -8.22 15.41
CA GLN A 221 0.52 -7.66 16.60
C GLN A 221 1.54 -8.64 17.16
N ARG A 222 1.22 -9.94 17.19
CA ARG A 222 2.18 -11.00 17.57
C ARG A 222 3.37 -11.06 16.62
N LEU A 223 3.12 -10.94 15.31
CA LEU A 223 4.20 -10.94 14.30
C LEU A 223 5.10 -9.72 14.47
N LEU A 224 4.52 -8.51 14.56
CA LEU A 224 5.22 -7.24 14.79
C LEU A 224 6.09 -7.29 16.05
N LYS A 225 5.53 -7.75 17.17
CA LYS A 225 6.29 -7.89 18.43
C LYS A 225 7.46 -8.87 18.34
N SER A 226 7.42 -9.83 17.41
CA SER A 226 8.50 -10.80 17.20
C SER A 226 9.59 -10.34 16.22
N ALA A 227 9.32 -9.26 15.46
CA ALA A 227 10.23 -8.77 14.43
C ALA A 227 11.54 -8.25 15.02
N ARG A 228 12.65 -8.59 14.34
CA ARG A 228 14.02 -8.08 14.52
C ARG A 228 14.70 -7.96 13.15
N VAL A 229 15.79 -7.23 13.08
CA VAL A 229 16.66 -7.19 11.90
C VAL A 229 17.88 -8.07 12.14
N CYS A 230 18.15 -8.98 11.21
CA CYS A 230 19.30 -9.87 11.23
C CYS A 230 20.06 -9.80 9.91
N GLU A 231 21.35 -10.14 9.93
CA GLU A 231 22.15 -10.27 8.72
C GLU A 231 21.90 -11.64 8.10
N VAL A 232 21.38 -11.66 6.86
CA VAL A 232 21.09 -12.84 6.05
C VAL A 232 21.76 -12.62 4.70
N ASP A 233 22.65 -13.52 4.29
CA ASP A 233 23.41 -13.42 3.03
C ASP A 233 24.09 -12.04 2.83
N LYS A 234 24.69 -11.51 3.92
CA LYS A 234 25.37 -10.20 4.00
C LYS A 234 24.44 -8.97 3.88
N ARG A 235 23.12 -9.16 3.94
CA ARG A 235 22.13 -8.09 3.91
C ARG A 235 21.31 -8.08 5.19
N LYS A 236 20.93 -6.91 5.67
CA LYS A 236 20.05 -6.77 6.83
C LYS A 236 18.59 -6.97 6.40
N GLN A 237 17.94 -8.01 6.90
CA GLN A 237 16.55 -8.35 6.58
C GLN A 237 15.68 -8.39 7.84
N ILE A 238 14.37 -8.18 7.68
CA ILE A 238 13.41 -8.37 8.77
C ILE A 238 13.20 -9.86 8.99
N CYS A 239 13.57 -10.33 10.18
CA CYS A 239 13.39 -11.69 10.64
C CYS A 239 12.34 -11.76 11.74
N PHE A 240 11.58 -12.84 11.74
CA PHE A 240 10.60 -13.15 12.77
C PHE A 240 11.08 -14.33 13.59
N ARG A 241 10.66 -14.38 14.86
CA ARG A 241 11.05 -15.48 15.75
C ARG A 241 10.47 -16.81 15.27
N ASP A 242 11.26 -17.87 15.28
CA ASP A 242 10.88 -19.25 14.94
C ASP A 242 9.47 -19.67 15.42
N LYS A 243 9.14 -19.40 16.69
CA LYS A 243 7.87 -19.76 17.33
C LYS A 243 6.63 -19.04 16.79
N VAL A 244 6.79 -18.10 15.85
CA VAL A 244 5.66 -17.45 15.17
C VAL A 244 5.46 -17.97 13.73
N ALA A 245 6.16 -19.03 13.33
CA ALA A 245 5.98 -19.66 12.02
C ALA A 245 4.51 -20.01 11.73
N ASP A 246 3.79 -20.61 12.68
CA ASP A 246 2.37 -20.93 12.53
C ASP A 246 1.49 -19.69 12.31
N ASN A 247 1.86 -18.55 12.90
CA ASN A 247 1.16 -17.29 12.66
C ASN A 247 1.39 -16.77 11.23
N VAL A 248 2.60 -16.98 10.68
CA VAL A 248 2.90 -16.68 9.26
C VAL A 248 2.12 -17.61 8.33
N TYR A 249 2.02 -18.91 8.65
CA TYR A 249 1.14 -19.83 7.92
C TYR A 249 -0.33 -19.37 8.00
N GLY A 250 -0.78 -18.94 9.18
CA GLY A 250 -2.10 -18.34 9.40
C GLY A 250 -2.36 -17.11 8.52
N MET A 251 -1.35 -16.27 8.30
CA MET A 251 -1.40 -15.13 7.37
C MET A 251 -1.72 -15.58 5.93
N PHE A 252 -0.93 -16.52 5.39
CA PHE A 252 -1.14 -17.00 4.03
C PHE A 252 -2.43 -17.82 3.89
N HIS A 253 -2.83 -18.57 4.91
CA HIS A 253 -4.10 -19.28 4.94
C HIS A 253 -5.31 -18.33 4.94
N THR A 254 -5.25 -17.26 5.76
CA THR A 254 -6.28 -16.21 5.79
C THR A 254 -6.38 -15.53 4.43
N ARG A 255 -5.23 -15.18 3.84
CA ARG A 255 -5.17 -14.61 2.49
C ARG A 255 -5.82 -15.53 1.46
N TYR A 256 -5.47 -16.81 1.45
CA TYR A 256 -6.08 -17.80 0.56
C TYR A 256 -7.60 -17.87 0.73
N THR A 257 -8.07 -17.89 1.98
CA THR A 257 -9.50 -17.95 2.32
C THR A 257 -10.25 -16.73 1.79
N LEU A 258 -9.74 -15.52 2.03
CA LEU A 258 -10.32 -14.27 1.51
C LEU A 258 -10.36 -14.26 -0.01
N HIS A 259 -9.28 -14.70 -0.68
CA HIS A 259 -9.26 -14.79 -2.14
C HIS A 259 -10.35 -15.73 -2.67
N ARG A 260 -10.44 -16.93 -2.11
CA ARG A 260 -11.37 -17.97 -2.56
C ARG A 260 -12.83 -17.62 -2.27
N GLN A 261 -13.12 -17.09 -1.08
CA GLN A 261 -14.49 -16.82 -0.65
C GLN A 261 -14.99 -15.49 -1.18
N ALA A 262 -14.22 -14.41 -1.07
CA ALA A 262 -14.69 -13.05 -1.35
C ALA A 262 -14.14 -12.47 -2.67
N LEU A 263 -12.81 -12.37 -2.82
CA LEU A 263 -12.22 -11.63 -3.94
C LEU A 263 -12.52 -12.27 -5.30
N GLN A 264 -12.52 -13.60 -5.36
CA GLN A 264 -12.84 -14.39 -6.55
C GLN A 264 -14.29 -14.90 -6.54
N HIS A 265 -15.17 -14.33 -5.71
CA HIS A 265 -16.56 -14.75 -5.66
C HIS A 265 -17.22 -14.63 -7.04
N LYS A 266 -17.82 -15.72 -7.52
CA LYS A 266 -18.39 -15.85 -8.86
C LYS A 266 -19.39 -14.75 -9.23
N ILE A 267 -20.24 -14.35 -8.27
CA ILE A 267 -21.22 -13.28 -8.49
C ILE A 267 -20.53 -11.91 -8.55
N GLY A 268 -19.52 -11.68 -7.72
CA GLY A 268 -18.76 -10.44 -7.77
C GLY A 268 -18.02 -10.33 -9.11
N TYR A 269 -17.42 -11.44 -9.57
CA TYR A 269 -16.73 -11.49 -10.86
C TYR A 269 -17.66 -11.16 -12.03
N ILE A 270 -18.88 -11.72 -12.09
CA ILE A 270 -19.80 -11.39 -13.19
C ILE A 270 -20.30 -9.95 -13.12
N ILE A 271 -20.46 -9.39 -11.92
CA ILE A 271 -20.77 -7.97 -11.73
C ILE A 271 -19.62 -7.12 -12.29
N ASP A 272 -18.38 -7.42 -11.93
CA ASP A 272 -17.20 -6.74 -12.44
C ASP A 272 -17.14 -6.76 -13.98
N VAL A 273 -17.42 -7.92 -14.60
CA VAL A 273 -17.52 -8.05 -16.06
C VAL A 273 -18.61 -7.14 -16.64
N LYS A 274 -19.80 -7.09 -16.04
CA LYS A 274 -20.91 -6.23 -16.52
C LYS A 274 -20.53 -4.74 -16.47
N TRP A 275 -19.87 -4.30 -15.40
CA TRP A 275 -19.36 -2.93 -15.28
C TRP A 275 -18.32 -2.58 -16.35
N VAL A 276 -17.48 -3.55 -16.77
CA VAL A 276 -16.56 -3.37 -17.89
C VAL A 276 -17.32 -3.06 -19.18
N PHE A 277 -18.39 -3.82 -19.48
CA PHE A 277 -19.17 -3.63 -20.71
C PHE A 277 -19.85 -2.27 -20.75
N VAL A 278 -20.49 -1.85 -19.65
CA VAL A 278 -21.10 -0.51 -19.54
C VAL A 278 -20.08 0.59 -19.78
N GLY A 279 -18.87 0.46 -19.22
CA GLY A 279 -17.79 1.41 -19.43
C GLY A 279 -17.24 1.47 -20.86
N LYS A 280 -17.45 0.42 -21.69
CA LYS A 280 -17.07 0.42 -23.11
C LYS A 280 -18.13 1.06 -24.00
N THR A 281 -19.40 0.92 -23.65
CA THR A 281 -20.52 1.48 -24.42
C THR A 281 -20.67 2.98 -24.21
N ASP A 282 -20.25 3.49 -23.05
CA ASP A 282 -20.33 4.90 -22.75
C ASP A 282 -19.05 5.64 -23.15
N GLY A 283 -19.01 6.12 -24.40
CA GLY A 283 -17.95 6.98 -24.92
C GLY A 283 -17.78 8.31 -24.17
N LYS A 284 -18.69 8.66 -23.25
CA LYS A 284 -18.63 9.90 -22.44
C LYS A 284 -17.77 9.78 -21.19
N LEU A 285 -17.45 8.58 -20.70
CA LEU A 285 -16.78 8.44 -19.40
C LEU A 285 -15.31 8.92 -19.37
N MET A 286 -14.68 9.26 -20.50
CA MET A 286 -13.30 9.80 -20.60
C MET A 286 -12.23 9.03 -19.79
N ILE A 287 -12.51 7.80 -19.34
CA ILE A 287 -11.66 7.00 -18.44
C ILE A 287 -10.28 6.75 -19.05
N SER A 288 -10.20 6.63 -20.38
CA SER A 288 -8.92 6.41 -21.07
C SER A 288 -8.03 7.65 -21.10
N LYS A 289 -8.60 8.87 -21.06
CA LYS A 289 -7.84 10.13 -21.13
C LYS A 289 -7.34 10.60 -19.75
N ALA A 290 -8.07 10.28 -18.69
CA ALA A 290 -7.70 10.65 -17.32
C ALA A 290 -6.41 9.98 -16.82
N LYS A 291 -5.93 8.91 -17.47
CA LYS A 291 -4.71 8.19 -17.07
C LYS A 291 -3.44 8.99 -17.29
N ASP A 292 -3.43 9.85 -18.30
CA ASP A 292 -2.24 10.64 -18.66
C ASP A 292 -2.20 11.97 -17.90
N ASN A 293 -3.24 12.27 -17.11
CA ASN A 293 -3.35 13.50 -16.32
C ASN A 293 -3.82 13.20 -14.89
N MET A 294 -2.90 13.23 -13.93
CA MET A 294 -3.18 12.93 -12.52
C MET A 294 -4.25 13.84 -11.89
N LEU A 295 -4.49 15.05 -12.40
CA LEU A 295 -5.59 15.89 -11.93
C LEU A 295 -6.95 15.33 -12.36
N GLN A 296 -7.07 14.86 -13.60
CA GLN A 296 -8.27 14.17 -14.05
C GLN A 296 -8.42 12.82 -13.36
N TYR A 297 -7.30 12.14 -13.10
CA TYR A 297 -7.29 10.91 -12.32
C TYR A 297 -7.74 11.11 -10.88
N THR A 298 -7.47 12.29 -10.29
CA THR A 298 -7.95 12.66 -8.96
C THR A 298 -9.47 12.62 -8.88
N GLU A 299 -10.14 13.05 -9.96
CA GLU A 299 -11.60 13.05 -10.08
C GLU A 299 -12.19 11.68 -10.43
N LEU A 300 -11.36 10.72 -10.85
CA LEU A 300 -11.81 9.41 -11.32
C LEU A 300 -12.12 8.49 -10.14
N THR A 301 -13.33 8.60 -9.61
CA THR A 301 -13.83 7.78 -8.50
C THR A 301 -15.04 6.94 -8.90
N GLY A 302 -15.55 6.11 -7.98
CA GLY A 302 -16.74 5.29 -8.23
C GLY A 302 -18.07 6.05 -8.19
N GLN A 303 -18.06 7.35 -7.87
CA GLN A 303 -19.28 8.15 -7.77
C GLN A 303 -19.50 8.95 -9.07
N PRO A 304 -20.74 9.03 -9.59
CA PRO A 304 -21.07 9.98 -10.63
C PRO A 304 -20.87 11.40 -10.09
N LYS A 305 -20.35 12.31 -10.92
CA LYS A 305 -20.33 13.73 -10.58
C LYS A 305 -21.78 14.18 -10.46
N HIS A 306 -22.17 14.65 -9.28
CA HIS A 306 -23.38 15.44 -9.16
C HIS A 306 -23.08 16.77 -9.85
N GLU A 307 -23.63 16.95 -11.05
CA GLU A 307 -23.77 18.25 -11.70
C GLU A 307 -24.85 19.08 -11.01
#